data_AF-A0A849RC59-F1
#
_entry.id   AF-A0A849RC59-F1
#
_cell.length_a   1.000
_cell.length_b   1.000
_cell.length_c   1.000
_cell.angle_alpha   90.00
_cell.angle_beta   90.00
_cell.angle_gamma   90.00
#
_symmetry.space_group_name_H-M   'P 1'
#
loop_
_entity.id
_entity.type
_entity.pdbx_description
1 polymer ?
#
loop_
_entity_poly.entity_id
_entity_poly.type
_entity_poly.pdbx_seq_one_letter_code
_entity_poly.pdbx_strand_id
1 'polypeptide(L)'
;MSELRNYYLPKDFIETAEGLCFAVVQQGAERCDGRDKVLCFLRYIKLDDENNGQWHKVATEPANEYLRKNFPKYLHHSALLDADMHAVDVGDIVQHHSPRLRLQQILFRQQRDKVEQDLYELCFLFQQRGLDLTQTGVTGSILIGVQQQSSDIDLVFYNRKLFHQARAITSALIDQSQLNALSDQDWEASYARRSCALT
;
A
#
# COMPACT_ATOMS: atom_id res chain seq x y z
N MET A 1 13.19 8.07 -21.18
CA MET A 1 13.17 6.70 -20.61
C MET A 1 13.71 6.60 -19.18
N SER A 2 14.49 7.56 -18.64
CA SER A 2 15.01 7.47 -17.26
C SER A 2 14.05 8.00 -16.18
N GLU A 3 13.13 8.92 -16.50
CA GLU A 3 12.31 9.60 -15.48
C GLU A 3 11.23 8.69 -14.86
N LEU A 4 10.59 7.84 -15.66
CA LEU A 4 9.54 6.93 -15.17
C LEU A 4 10.07 5.77 -14.32
N ARG A 5 11.35 5.41 -14.44
CA ARG A 5 11.93 4.26 -13.73
C ARG A 5 11.96 4.43 -12.21
N ASN A 6 11.96 5.67 -11.72
CA ASN A 6 11.96 5.98 -10.29
C ASN A 6 10.66 6.63 -9.81
N TYR A 7 9.68 6.79 -10.70
CA TYR A 7 8.47 7.54 -10.38
C TYR A 7 7.46 6.67 -9.62
N TYR A 8 7.26 5.42 -10.07
CA TYR A 8 6.39 4.46 -9.40
C TYR A 8 7.22 3.41 -8.65
N LEU A 9 6.97 3.26 -7.35
CA LEU A 9 7.66 2.29 -6.52
C LEU A 9 6.69 1.20 -6.03
N PRO A 10 7.16 -0.04 -5.79
CA PRO A 10 6.34 -1.04 -5.13
C PRO A 10 5.82 -0.51 -3.79
N LYS A 11 4.55 -0.80 -3.46
CA LYS A 11 3.81 -0.24 -2.30
C LYS A 11 3.23 1.16 -2.49
N ASP A 12 3.51 1.84 -3.59
CA ASP A 12 2.71 2.99 -4.03
C ASP A 12 1.35 2.52 -4.54
N PHE A 13 0.35 3.39 -4.49
CA PHE A 13 -0.94 3.16 -5.13
C PHE A 13 -1.15 4.15 -6.28
N ILE A 14 -1.88 3.74 -7.31
CA ILE A 14 -2.27 4.59 -8.45
C ILE A 14 -3.79 4.51 -8.64
N GLU A 15 -4.41 5.64 -8.91
CA GLU A 15 -5.85 5.74 -9.16
C GLU A 15 -6.16 6.14 -10.58
N THR A 16 -7.27 5.64 -11.10
CA THR A 16 -7.81 5.97 -12.42
C THR A 16 -9.12 6.75 -12.31
N ALA A 17 -9.51 7.42 -13.39
CA ALA A 17 -10.72 8.23 -13.44
C ALA A 17 -12.01 7.42 -13.16
N GLU A 18 -11.98 6.11 -13.39
CA GLU A 18 -13.12 5.21 -13.18
C GLU A 18 -13.29 4.78 -11.71
N GLY A 19 -12.56 5.39 -10.77
CA GLY A 19 -12.68 5.06 -9.35
C GLY A 19 -12.01 3.74 -8.98
N LEU A 20 -10.90 3.39 -9.64
CA LEU A 20 -10.13 2.19 -9.35
C LEU A 20 -8.79 2.57 -8.73
N CYS A 21 -8.39 1.86 -7.68
CA CYS A 21 -7.11 2.09 -7.00
C CYS A 21 -6.29 0.80 -6.98
N PHE A 22 -5.10 0.88 -7.59
CA PHE A 22 -4.20 -0.25 -7.80
C PHE A 22 -2.94 -0.11 -6.96
N ALA A 23 -2.49 -1.19 -6.35
CA ALA A 23 -1.18 -1.28 -5.71
C ALA A 23 -0.10 -1.59 -6.76
N VAL A 24 0.92 -0.74 -6.83
CA VAL A 24 2.09 -0.93 -7.70
C VAL A 24 2.91 -2.13 -7.22
N VAL A 25 3.23 -3.02 -8.15
CA VAL A 25 3.95 -4.28 -7.89
C VAL A 25 5.43 -4.17 -8.23
N GLN A 26 5.73 -3.52 -9.37
CA GLN A 26 7.08 -3.40 -9.89
C GLN A 26 7.51 -1.94 -9.94
N GLN A 27 8.80 -1.70 -9.72
CA GLN A 27 9.36 -0.37 -9.87
C GLN A 27 9.34 0.08 -11.34
N GLY A 28 8.80 1.28 -11.56
CA GLY A 28 8.73 1.93 -12.86
C GLY A 28 7.56 1.45 -13.73
N ALA A 29 7.70 1.62 -15.03
CA ALA A 29 6.72 1.21 -16.03
C ALA A 29 7.38 0.29 -17.07
N GLU A 30 6.61 -0.66 -17.58
CA GLU A 30 6.97 -1.52 -18.71
C GLU A 30 6.48 -0.88 -20.02
N ARG A 31 7.31 -0.94 -21.07
CA ARG A 31 6.93 -0.47 -22.41
C ARG A 31 6.22 -1.60 -23.15
N CYS A 32 4.95 -1.42 -23.48
CA CYS A 32 4.15 -2.37 -24.24
C CYS A 32 3.32 -1.61 -25.29
N ASP A 33 3.36 -2.05 -26.55
CA ASP A 33 2.62 -1.46 -27.68
C ASP A 33 2.78 0.05 -27.81
N GLY A 34 4.00 0.54 -27.56
CA GLY A 34 4.33 1.96 -27.65
C GLY A 34 3.82 2.81 -26.48
N ARG A 35 3.22 2.20 -25.45
CA ARG A 35 2.76 2.87 -24.22
C ARG A 35 3.57 2.41 -23.01
N ASP A 36 3.69 3.30 -22.03
CA ASP A 36 4.30 2.98 -20.73
C ASP A 36 3.18 2.56 -19.77
N LYS A 37 3.28 1.34 -19.22
CA LYS A 37 2.29 0.71 -18.35
C LYS A 37 2.89 0.43 -16.97
N VAL A 38 2.21 0.86 -15.91
CA VAL A 38 2.60 0.56 -14.53
C VAL A 38 2.01 -0.79 -14.13
N LEU A 39 2.86 -1.74 -13.75
CA LEU A 39 2.46 -3.07 -13.31
C LEU A 39 1.90 -3.03 -11.88
N CYS A 40 0.69 -3.54 -11.70
CA CYS A 40 -0.09 -3.31 -10.48
C CYS A 40 -1.14 -4.40 -10.23
N PHE A 41 -1.81 -4.33 -9.08
CA PHE A 41 -3.03 -5.11 -8.80
C PHE A 41 -4.12 -4.22 -8.23
N LEU A 42 -5.36 -4.45 -8.66
CA LEU A 42 -6.52 -3.69 -8.19
C LEU A 42 -6.78 -4.09 -6.73
N ARG A 43 -6.88 -3.09 -5.85
CA ARG A 43 -7.09 -3.30 -4.42
C ARG A 43 -8.32 -2.62 -3.88
N TYR A 44 -8.74 -1.51 -4.49
CA TYR A 44 -9.94 -0.81 -4.08
C TYR A 44 -10.75 -0.33 -5.28
N ILE A 45 -12.08 -0.38 -5.14
CA ILE A 45 -13.03 0.12 -6.12
C ILE A 45 -13.94 1.12 -5.41
N LYS A 46 -14.10 2.30 -6.00
CA LYS A 46 -15.06 3.31 -5.60
C LYS A 46 -16.33 3.08 -6.42
N LEU A 47 -17.39 2.63 -5.78
CA LEU A 47 -18.68 2.42 -6.47
C LEU A 47 -19.47 3.72 -6.43
N ASP A 48 -19.83 4.23 -7.61
CA ASP A 48 -20.59 5.47 -7.77
C ASP A 48 -22.10 5.32 -7.52
N ASP A 49 -22.54 4.20 -6.93
CA ASP A 49 -23.94 4.02 -6.55
C ASP A 49 -24.11 3.40 -5.14
N GLU A 50 -25.20 3.80 -4.48
CA GLU A 50 -25.67 3.47 -3.12
C GLU A 50 -24.74 3.79 -1.92
N ASN A 51 -23.42 3.77 -2.07
CA ASN A 51 -22.45 3.92 -0.98
C ASN A 51 -21.77 5.30 -0.90
N ASN A 52 -22.34 6.33 -1.53
CA ASN A 52 -21.83 7.72 -1.48
C ASN A 52 -20.34 7.86 -1.89
N GLY A 53 -19.87 7.04 -2.84
CA GLY A 53 -18.48 7.06 -3.29
C GLY A 53 -17.47 6.53 -2.28
N GLN A 54 -17.83 5.55 -1.45
CA GLN A 54 -16.87 4.88 -0.56
C GLN A 54 -15.99 3.87 -1.30
N TRP A 55 -14.75 3.72 -0.82
CA TRP A 55 -13.80 2.73 -1.33
C TRP A 55 -14.03 1.35 -0.72
N HIS A 56 -14.18 0.33 -1.57
CA HIS A 56 -14.32 -1.06 -1.17
C HIS A 56 -13.06 -1.84 -1.49
N LYS A 57 -12.49 -2.52 -0.49
CA LYS A 57 -11.34 -3.41 -0.68
C LYS A 57 -11.76 -4.66 -1.45
N VAL A 58 -11.01 -5.03 -2.47
CA VAL A 58 -11.23 -6.24 -3.27
C VAL A 58 -10.04 -7.19 -3.19
N ALA A 59 -10.34 -8.49 -3.10
CA ALA A 59 -9.35 -9.55 -3.19
C ALA A 59 -9.00 -9.84 -4.66
N THR A 60 -7.95 -10.63 -4.90
CA THR A 60 -7.39 -10.85 -6.25
C THR A 60 -8.42 -11.43 -7.23
N GLU A 61 -9.12 -12.52 -6.85
CA GLU A 61 -10.05 -13.16 -7.79
C GLU A 61 -11.28 -12.28 -8.11
N PRO A 62 -11.97 -11.68 -7.12
CA PRO A 62 -13.03 -10.70 -7.41
C PRO A 62 -12.54 -9.50 -8.24
N ALA A 63 -11.29 -9.06 -8.04
CA ALA A 63 -10.70 -7.99 -8.83
C ALA A 63 -10.49 -8.40 -10.30
N ASN A 64 -10.00 -9.62 -10.55
CA ASN A 64 -9.86 -10.18 -11.90
C ASN A 64 -11.21 -10.25 -12.62
N GLU A 65 -12.23 -10.78 -11.95
CA GLU A 65 -13.59 -10.88 -12.49
C GLU A 65 -14.18 -9.50 -12.80
N TYR A 66 -14.03 -8.56 -11.88
CA TYR A 66 -14.53 -7.20 -12.05
C TYR A 66 -13.86 -6.49 -13.23
N LEU A 67 -12.54 -6.60 -13.37
CA LEU A 67 -11.82 -6.01 -14.50
C LEU A 67 -12.19 -6.69 -15.82
N ARG A 68 -12.27 -8.03 -15.86
CA ARG A 68 -12.67 -8.76 -17.07
C ARG A 68 -14.03 -8.31 -17.59
N LYS A 69 -14.98 -8.03 -16.68
CA LYS A 69 -16.34 -7.61 -17.03
C LYS A 69 -16.43 -6.13 -17.42
N ASN A 70 -15.76 -5.23 -16.69
CA ASN A 70 -16.02 -3.80 -16.78
C ASN A 70 -14.87 -3.01 -17.42
N PHE A 71 -13.62 -3.42 -17.18
CA PHE A 71 -12.43 -2.68 -17.61
C PHE A 71 -11.32 -3.62 -18.13
N PRO A 72 -11.59 -4.41 -19.18
CA PRO A 72 -10.63 -5.40 -19.69
C PRO A 72 -9.31 -4.79 -20.16
N LYS A 73 -9.29 -3.47 -20.45
CA LYS A 73 -8.08 -2.71 -20.79
C LYS A 73 -6.98 -2.76 -19.72
N TYR A 74 -7.33 -3.05 -18.46
CA TYR A 74 -6.38 -3.12 -17.35
C TYR A 74 -5.83 -4.53 -17.11
N LEU A 75 -6.32 -5.56 -17.80
CA LEU A 75 -5.73 -6.90 -17.77
C LEU A 75 -4.51 -6.93 -18.69
N HIS A 76 -3.38 -7.45 -18.22
CA HIS A 76 -2.11 -7.40 -18.93
C HIS A 76 -1.22 -8.61 -18.63
N HIS A 77 -0.64 -9.18 -19.68
CA HIS A 77 0.45 -10.13 -19.56
C HIS A 77 1.78 -9.37 -19.62
N SER A 78 2.53 -9.35 -18.51
CA SER A 78 3.84 -8.70 -18.45
C SER A 78 4.89 -9.62 -19.04
N ALA A 79 5.58 -9.18 -20.10
CA ALA A 79 6.68 -9.94 -20.69
C ALA A 79 7.92 -9.92 -19.78
N LEU A 80 8.07 -8.87 -18.95
CA LEU A 80 9.15 -8.74 -17.98
C LEU A 80 9.05 -9.79 -16.86
N LEU A 81 7.83 -10.07 -16.39
CA LEU A 81 7.58 -10.98 -15.26
C LEU A 81 7.06 -12.36 -15.70
N ASP A 82 6.74 -12.52 -16.99
CA ASP A 82 6.13 -13.73 -17.57
C ASP A 82 4.89 -14.16 -16.79
N ALA A 83 4.00 -13.19 -16.52
CA ALA A 83 2.85 -13.38 -15.66
C ALA A 83 1.66 -12.48 -16.04
N ASP A 84 0.45 -13.03 -15.86
CA ASP A 84 -0.79 -12.28 -15.96
C ASP A 84 -1.00 -11.44 -14.69
N MET A 85 -1.25 -10.16 -14.88
CA MET A 85 -1.49 -9.19 -13.82
C MET A 85 -2.31 -8.01 -14.35
N HIS A 86 -2.39 -6.93 -13.57
CA HIS A 86 -3.01 -5.71 -14.04
C HIS A 86 -1.95 -4.70 -14.45
N ALA A 87 -2.28 -3.87 -15.42
CA ALA A 87 -1.44 -2.74 -15.77
C ALA A 87 -2.26 -1.53 -16.18
N VAL A 88 -1.82 -0.35 -15.74
CA VAL A 88 -2.47 0.93 -16.05
C VAL A 88 -1.53 1.74 -16.93
N ASP A 89 -2.04 2.23 -18.07
CA ASP A 89 -1.29 3.18 -18.91
C ASP A 89 -1.00 4.45 -18.10
N VAL A 90 0.23 4.98 -18.19
CA VAL A 90 0.60 6.21 -17.44
C VAL A 90 -0.37 7.37 -17.70
N GLY A 91 -0.94 7.46 -18.90
CA GLY A 91 -1.93 8.47 -19.27
C GLY A 91 -3.32 8.31 -18.63
N ASP A 92 -3.64 7.13 -18.10
CA ASP A 92 -4.92 6.84 -17.42
C ASP A 92 -4.84 7.07 -15.89
N ILE A 93 -3.63 7.35 -15.36
CA ILE A 93 -3.40 7.58 -13.94
C ILE A 93 -3.78 9.02 -13.59
N VAL A 94 -4.82 9.20 -12.79
CA VAL A 94 -5.28 10.53 -12.34
C VAL A 94 -4.68 10.94 -10.99
N GLN A 95 -4.26 9.97 -10.17
CA GLN A 95 -3.60 10.23 -8.90
C GLN A 95 -2.57 9.16 -8.57
N HIS A 96 -1.42 9.59 -8.05
CA HIS A 96 -0.36 8.72 -7.53
C HIS A 96 -0.21 8.95 -6.03
N HIS A 97 -0.37 7.87 -5.26
CA HIS A 97 -0.25 7.86 -3.81
C HIS A 97 1.11 7.34 -3.39
N SER A 98 1.95 8.25 -2.90
CA SER A 98 3.28 7.95 -2.39
C SER A 98 3.25 7.66 -0.88
N PRO A 99 3.76 6.50 -0.41
CA PRO A 99 3.85 6.15 1.01
C PRO A 99 4.60 7.17 1.84
N ARG A 100 5.71 7.70 1.32
CA ARG A 100 6.52 8.71 2.02
C ARG A 100 5.73 10.01 2.18
N LEU A 101 5.10 10.47 1.11
CA LEU A 101 4.30 11.69 1.14
C LEU A 101 3.13 11.57 2.13
N ARG A 102 2.41 10.44 2.11
CA ARG A 102 1.29 10.21 3.02
C ARG A 102 1.73 10.21 4.48
N LEU A 103 2.84 9.55 4.81
CA LEU A 103 3.35 9.54 6.17
C LEU A 103 3.66 10.96 6.65
N GLN A 104 4.38 11.75 5.84
CA GLN A 104 4.68 13.14 6.17
C GLN A 104 3.40 13.96 6.41
N GLN A 105 2.38 13.82 5.55
CA GLN A 105 1.09 14.50 5.75
C GLN A 105 0.45 14.16 7.10
N ILE A 106 0.48 12.89 7.54
CA ILE A 106 -0.07 12.47 8.83
C ILE A 106 0.74 13.04 10.00
N LEU A 107 2.07 13.05 9.89
CA LEU A 107 2.95 13.61 10.92
C LEU A 107 2.71 15.12 11.13
N PHE A 108 2.45 15.89 10.06
CA PHE A 108 2.24 17.34 10.15
C PHE A 108 0.79 17.78 10.45
N ARG A 109 -0.20 16.89 10.33
CA ARG A 109 -1.61 17.23 10.60
C ARG A 109 -1.93 17.21 12.09
N GLN A 110 -2.85 18.07 12.54
CA GLN A 110 -3.31 18.09 13.93
C GLN A 110 -4.43 17.08 14.20
N GLN A 111 -5.37 16.96 13.26
CA GLN A 111 -6.48 16.03 13.36
C GLN A 111 -6.09 14.69 12.76
N ARG A 112 -6.18 13.64 13.58
CA ARG A 112 -5.90 12.25 13.23
C ARG A 112 -7.05 11.39 13.73
N ASP A 113 -7.43 10.38 12.96
CA ASP A 113 -8.25 9.31 13.52
C ASP A 113 -7.42 8.43 14.46
N LYS A 114 -8.05 7.42 15.07
CA LYS A 114 -7.37 6.53 16.02
C LYS A 114 -6.16 5.81 15.41
N VAL A 115 -6.28 5.32 14.18
CA VAL A 115 -5.20 4.57 13.51
C VAL A 115 -4.06 5.50 13.12
N GLU A 116 -4.38 6.69 12.62
CA GLU A 116 -3.39 7.73 12.33
C GLU A 116 -2.68 8.23 13.61
N GLN A 117 -3.40 8.28 14.73
CA GLN A 117 -2.84 8.63 16.04
C GLN A 117 -1.88 7.55 16.54
N ASP A 118 -2.26 6.27 16.47
CA ASP A 118 -1.39 5.15 16.82
C ASP A 118 -0.12 5.12 15.94
N LEU A 119 -0.28 5.40 14.63
CA LEU A 119 0.86 5.55 13.70
C LEU A 119 1.77 6.72 14.10
N TYR A 120 1.20 7.87 14.44
CA TYR A 120 1.97 9.04 14.88
C TYR A 120 2.79 8.72 16.13
N GLU A 121 2.19 8.07 17.13
CA GLU A 121 2.86 7.68 18.38
C GLU A 121 3.99 6.67 18.13
N LEU A 122 3.74 5.65 17.30
CA LEU A 122 4.78 4.71 16.88
C LEU A 122 5.94 5.41 16.17
N CYS A 123 5.65 6.32 15.23
CA CYS A 123 6.67 7.11 14.54
C CYS A 123 7.46 8.01 15.50
N PHE A 124 6.80 8.60 16.50
CA PHE A 124 7.47 9.39 17.52
C PHE A 124 8.47 8.56 18.34
N LEU A 125 8.08 7.36 18.77
CA LEU A 125 8.99 6.42 19.45
C LEU A 125 10.18 6.04 18.57
N PHE A 126 9.96 5.80 17.28
CA PHE A 126 11.03 5.52 16.31
C PHE A 126 11.99 6.70 16.14
N GLN A 127 11.46 7.91 16.02
CA GLN A 127 12.28 9.12 15.85
C GLN A 127 13.15 9.38 17.09
N GLN A 128 12.63 9.14 18.30
CA GLN A 128 13.42 9.25 19.54
C GLN A 128 14.62 8.28 19.58
N ARG A 129 14.56 7.19 18.82
CA ARG A 129 15.66 6.22 18.67
C ARG A 129 16.50 6.43 17.40
N GLY A 130 16.36 7.60 16.78
CA GLY A 130 17.19 8.02 15.64
C GLY A 130 16.78 7.41 14.30
N LEU A 131 15.54 6.91 14.15
CA LEU A 131 15.03 6.49 12.85
C LEU A 131 14.71 7.72 11.99
N ASP A 132 15.25 7.76 10.77
CA ASP A 132 14.94 8.82 9.81
C ASP A 132 13.57 8.59 9.15
N LEU A 133 12.56 9.32 9.67
CA LEU A 133 11.19 9.24 9.15
C LEU A 133 11.03 9.85 7.75
N THR A 134 11.97 10.67 7.27
CA THR A 134 11.91 11.23 5.91
C THR A 134 12.07 10.16 4.83
N GLN A 135 12.70 9.04 5.18
CA GLN A 135 12.91 7.88 4.30
C GLN A 135 11.89 6.76 4.54
N THR A 136 10.98 6.93 5.50
CA THR A 136 9.93 5.98 5.85
C THR A 136 8.63 6.34 5.15
N GLY A 137 7.82 5.35 4.78
CA GLY A 137 6.47 5.57 4.26
C GLY A 137 5.42 4.73 4.98
N VAL A 138 4.15 4.98 4.68
CA VAL A 138 3.02 4.17 5.12
C VAL A 138 2.19 3.73 3.91
N THR A 139 1.78 2.47 3.85
CA THR A 139 0.99 1.90 2.75
C THR A 139 -0.36 1.34 3.25
N GLY A 140 -1.04 0.52 2.44
CA GLY A 140 -2.28 -0.14 2.83
C GLY A 140 -3.46 0.82 2.83
N SER A 141 -4.41 0.61 3.75
CA SER A 141 -5.61 1.45 3.85
C SER A 141 -5.28 2.88 4.26
N ILE A 142 -4.24 3.09 5.07
CA ILE A 142 -3.75 4.40 5.50
C ILE A 142 -3.27 5.23 4.32
N LEU A 143 -2.68 4.60 3.29
CA LEU A 143 -2.14 5.28 2.11
C LEU A 143 -3.17 6.17 1.42
N ILE A 144 -4.38 5.63 1.26
CA ILE A 144 -5.49 6.28 0.56
C ILE A 144 -6.58 6.80 1.51
N GLY A 145 -6.36 6.72 2.82
CA GLY A 145 -7.27 7.30 3.82
C GLY A 145 -8.56 6.51 4.03
N VAL A 146 -8.54 5.19 3.82
CA VAL A 146 -9.72 4.31 3.92
C VAL A 146 -9.62 3.32 5.09
N GLN A 147 -8.73 3.61 6.04
CA GLN A 147 -8.55 2.82 7.24
C GLN A 147 -9.82 2.80 8.10
N GLN A 148 -10.02 1.67 8.76
CA GLN A 148 -11.02 1.44 9.80
C GLN A 148 -10.28 1.25 11.13
N GLN A 149 -10.99 1.33 12.27
CA GLN A 149 -10.36 1.17 13.60
C GLN A 149 -9.61 -0.16 13.78
N SER A 150 -9.95 -1.19 13.01
CA SER A 150 -9.29 -2.50 12.97
C SER A 150 -8.18 -2.62 11.92
N SER A 151 -7.81 -1.53 11.24
CA SER A 151 -6.76 -1.55 10.22
C SER A 151 -5.38 -1.67 10.85
N ASP A 152 -4.54 -2.51 10.23
CA ASP A 152 -3.13 -2.62 10.57
C ASP A 152 -2.36 -1.36 10.12
N ILE A 153 -1.21 -1.12 10.76
CA ILE A 153 -0.23 -0.12 10.33
C ILE A 153 0.83 -0.81 9.47
N ASP A 154 0.87 -0.46 8.19
CA ASP A 154 1.84 -0.98 7.23
C ASP A 154 2.93 0.06 6.90
N LEU A 155 4.08 0.00 7.59
CA LEU A 155 5.22 0.86 7.28
C LEU A 155 6.05 0.32 6.10
N VAL A 156 6.57 1.24 5.27
CA VAL A 156 7.40 0.95 4.10
C VAL A 156 8.80 1.51 4.28
N PHE A 157 9.80 0.64 4.06
CA PHE A 157 11.22 0.98 4.12
C PHE A 157 11.91 0.51 2.85
N TYR A 158 12.21 1.44 1.95
CA TYR A 158 12.96 1.12 0.71
C TYR A 158 14.45 0.90 0.96
N ASN A 159 14.99 1.40 2.07
CA ASN A 159 16.37 1.18 2.49
C ASN A 159 16.45 0.01 3.48
N ARG A 160 17.21 -1.03 3.12
CA ARG A 160 17.37 -2.23 3.95
C ARG A 160 17.98 -1.96 5.33
N LYS A 161 18.93 -1.01 5.45
CA LYS A 161 19.51 -0.65 6.75
C LYS A 161 18.45 -0.01 7.64
N LEU A 162 17.64 0.89 7.09
CA LEU A 162 16.55 1.56 7.80
C LEU A 162 15.48 0.56 8.26
N PHE A 163 15.12 -0.41 7.41
CA PHE A 163 14.22 -1.50 7.78
C PHE A 163 14.73 -2.29 9.00
N HIS A 164 16.01 -2.69 9.00
CA HIS A 164 16.58 -3.42 10.13
C HIS A 164 16.72 -2.56 11.39
N GLN A 165 17.01 -1.27 11.24
CA GLN A 165 17.00 -0.32 12.34
C GLN A 165 15.60 -0.23 12.98
N ALA A 166 14.55 -0.09 12.17
CA ALA A 166 13.17 -0.08 12.66
C ALA A 166 12.82 -1.36 13.42
N ARG A 167 13.19 -2.55 12.88
CA ARG A 167 13.00 -3.83 13.58
C ARG A 167 13.73 -3.91 14.92
N ALA A 168 14.98 -3.45 14.97
CA ALA A 168 15.76 -3.43 16.21
C ALA A 168 15.13 -2.49 17.26
N ILE A 169 14.65 -1.32 16.82
CA ILE A 169 13.93 -0.38 17.67
C ILE A 169 12.64 -1.01 18.19
N THR A 170 11.82 -1.63 17.33
CA THR A 170 10.60 -2.33 17.74
C THR A 170 10.89 -3.39 18.81
N SER A 171 11.92 -4.22 18.63
CA SER A 171 12.32 -5.22 19.62
C SER A 171 12.66 -4.55 20.96
N ALA A 172 13.49 -3.51 20.95
CA ALA A 172 13.88 -2.81 22.17
C ALA A 172 12.70 -2.10 22.86
N LEU A 173 11.73 -1.59 22.10
CA LEU A 173 10.50 -1.00 22.66
C LEU A 173 9.61 -2.06 23.32
N ILE A 174 9.55 -3.27 22.75
CA ILE A 174 8.83 -4.40 23.36
C ILE A 174 9.52 -4.83 24.66
N ASP A 175 10.85 -4.97 24.65
CA ASP A 175 11.64 -5.36 25.84
C ASP A 175 11.49 -4.34 27.00
N GLN A 176 11.17 -3.09 26.66
CA GLN A 176 10.95 -2.00 27.61
C GLN A 176 9.48 -1.76 27.93
N SER A 177 8.58 -2.64 27.49
CA SER A 177 7.12 -2.53 27.67
C SER A 177 6.52 -1.23 27.13
N GLN A 178 7.18 -0.58 26.16
CA GLN A 178 6.65 0.58 25.44
C GLN A 178 5.79 0.15 24.24
N LEU A 179 5.99 -1.07 23.76
CA LEU A 179 5.12 -1.77 22.80
C LEU A 179 4.79 -3.16 23.36
N ASN A 180 3.69 -3.74 22.91
CA ASN A 180 3.33 -5.11 23.25
C ASN A 180 3.77 -6.07 22.14
N ALA A 181 4.27 -7.24 22.54
CA ALA A 181 4.39 -8.35 21.61
C ALA A 181 3.01 -8.85 21.18
N LEU A 182 2.92 -9.41 19.98
CA LEU A 182 1.72 -10.11 19.52
C LEU A 182 1.50 -11.36 20.36
N SER A 183 0.27 -11.53 20.85
CA SER A 183 -0.17 -12.73 21.55
C SER A 183 -0.40 -13.90 20.59
N ASP A 184 -0.54 -15.12 21.10
CA ASP A 184 -0.88 -16.29 20.29
C ASP A 184 -2.20 -16.09 19.51
N GLN A 185 -3.17 -15.41 20.12
CA GLN A 185 -4.44 -15.07 19.47
C GLN A 185 -4.24 -14.08 18.32
N ASP A 186 -3.34 -13.10 18.47
CA ASP A 186 -3.01 -12.16 17.40
C ASP A 186 -2.34 -12.88 16.23
N TRP A 187 -1.45 -13.83 16.51
CA TRP A 187 -0.81 -14.66 15.49
C TRP A 187 -1.81 -15.56 14.76
N GLU A 188 -2.74 -16.19 15.48
CA GLU A 188 -3.80 -17.02 14.90
C GLU A 188 -4.73 -16.19 14.00
N ALA A 189 -5.17 -15.01 14.46
CA ALA A 189 -5.97 -14.09 13.67
C ALA A 189 -5.23 -13.62 12.42
N SER A 190 -3.94 -13.31 12.54
CA SER A 190 -3.06 -12.92 11.43
C SER A 190 -2.89 -14.03 10.39
N TYR A 191 -2.81 -15.29 10.83
CA TYR A 191 -2.77 -16.47 9.97
C TYR A 191 -4.10 -16.69 9.24
N ALA A 192 -5.22 -16.68 9.97
CA ALA A 192 -6.56 -16.88 9.41
C ALA A 192 -6.91 -15.85 8.32
N ARG A 193 -6.55 -14.57 8.53
CA ARG A 193 -6.77 -13.49 7.55
C ARG A 193 -6.04 -13.67 6.22
N ARG A 194 -4.92 -14.40 6.22
CA ARG A 194 -4.13 -14.66 5.01
C ARG A 194 -4.61 -15.88 4.24
N SER A 195 -5.50 -16.69 4.83
CA SER A 195 -6.07 -17.89 4.22
C SER A 195 -5.02 -18.71 3.48
N CYS A 196 -3.86 -18.95 4.13
CA CYS A 196 -2.70 -19.68 3.58
C CYS A 196 -2.98 -21.18 3.36
N ALA A 197 -4.21 -21.56 3.02
CA ALA A 197 -4.51 -22.90 2.59
C ALA A 197 -3.87 -23.11 1.21
N LEU A 198 -2.90 -24.01 1.15
CA LEU A 198 -2.48 -24.64 -0.11
C LEU A 198 -3.63 -25.56 -0.54
N THR A 199 -4.67 -25.00 -1.15
CA THR A 199 -5.69 -25.79 -1.87
C THR A 199 -5.30 -25.94 -3.32
#